data_AF-A0A1F9I8F5-F1
#
_entry.id   AF-A0A1F9I8F5-F1
#
_cell.length_a   1.000
_cell.length_b   1.000
_cell.length_c   1.000
_cell.angle_alpha   90.00
_cell.angle_beta   90.00
_cell.angle_gamma   90.00
#
_symmetry.space_group_name_H-M   'P 1'
#
loop_
_entity.id
_entity.type
_entity.pdbx_description
1 polymer ?
#
loop_
_entity_poly.entity_id
_entity_poly.type
_entity_poly.pdbx_seq_one_letter_code
_entity_poly.pdbx_strand_id
1 'polypeptide(L)' 'MATYIVLINFTDQGIRNVKQTTERAKALTAAGQRLGIKVKDIYWTLGAHDAVLVADAPNDEAIT' A
#
# COMPACT_ATOMS: atom_id res chain seq x y z
N MET A 1 -11.10 0.14 14.84
CA MET A 1 -10.20 0.03 13.68
C MET A 1 -10.63 -1.17 12.87
N ALA A 2 -10.96 -0.96 11.60
CA ALA A 2 -11.18 -2.04 10.66
C ALA A 2 -9.85 -2.39 9.98
N THR A 3 -9.72 -3.65 9.56
CA THR A 3 -8.62 -4.07 8.68
C THR A 3 -9.09 -3.96 7.24
N TYR A 4 -8.33 -3.23 6.43
CA TYR A 4 -8.56 -3.06 5.01
C TYR A 4 -7.59 -3.92 4.22
N ILE A 5 -8.08 -4.43 3.09
CA ILE A 5 -7.30 -5.07 2.05
C ILE A 5 -7.37 -4.14 0.84
N VAL A 6 -6.25 -3.50 0.53
CA VAL A 6 -6.16 -2.54 -0.58
C VAL A 6 -5.49 -3.21 -1.76
N LEU A 7 -6.16 -3.19 -2.91
CA LEU A 7 -5.62 -3.67 -4.18
C LEU A 7 -4.87 -2.54 -4.85
N ILE A 8 -3.61 -2.79 -5.22
CA ILE A 8 -2.71 -1.77 -5.75
C ILE A 8 -2.39 -2.10 -7.21
N ASN A 9 -2.58 -1.12 -8.07
CA ASN A 9 -2.06 -1.11 -9.42
C ASN A 9 -0.97 -0.05 -9.55
N PHE A 10 0.13 -0.40 -10.19
CA PHE A 10 1.18 0.56 -10.51
C PHE A 10 0.70 1.49 -11.61
N THR A 11 1.08 2.76 -11.47
CA THR A 11 1.04 3.70 -12.57
C THR A 11 2.09 3.34 -13.62
N ASP A 12 2.00 3.94 -14.82
CA ASP A 12 3.00 3.78 -15.88
C ASP A 12 4.43 4.07 -15.39
N GLN A 13 4.60 5.11 -14.58
CA GLN A 13 5.90 5.42 -13.96
C GLN A 13 6.29 4.40 -12.90
N GLY A 14 5.31 3.91 -12.12
CA GLY A 14 5.51 2.91 -11.07
C GLY A 14 6.06 1.59 -11.62
N ILE A 15 5.51 1.11 -12.73
CA ILE A 15 5.94 -0.14 -13.37
C ILE A 15 7.28 0.02 -14.09
N ARG A 16 7.51 1.15 -14.78
CA ARG A 16 8.83 1.45 -15.40
C ARG A 16 9.96 1.46 -14.37
N ASN A 17 9.64 1.82 -13.12
CA ASN A 17 10.57 1.85 -11.99
C ASN A 17 10.26 0.78 -10.95
N VAL A 18 9.85 -0.43 -11.37
CA VAL A 18 9.42 -1.51 -10.45
C VAL A 18 10.48 -1.88 -9.43
N LYS A 19 11.77 -1.80 -9.76
CA LYS A 19 12.89 -2.10 -8.85
C LYS A 19 12.91 -1.22 -7.59
N GLN A 20 12.27 -0.05 -7.63
CA GLN A 20 12.18 0.88 -6.50
C GLN A 20 10.92 0.65 -5.64
N THR A 21 10.11 -0.35 -5.95
CA THR A 21 8.81 -0.54 -5.29
C THR A 21 8.90 -0.77 -3.79
N THR A 22 9.95 -1.43 -3.30
CA THR A 22 10.14 -1.69 -1.87
C THR A 22 10.46 -0.40 -1.10
N GLU A 23 11.22 0.51 -1.70
CA GLU A 23 11.48 1.83 -1.11
C GLU A 23 10.23 2.71 -1.11
N ARG A 24 9.42 2.66 -2.18
CA ARG A 24 8.10 3.31 -2.20
C ARG A 24 7.16 2.73 -1.13
N ALA A 25 7.17 1.42 -0.92
CA ALA A 25 6.39 0.76 0.13
C ALA A 25 6.80 1.23 1.53
N LYS A 26 8.11 1.37 1.81
CA LYS A 26 8.60 1.94 3.07
C LYS A 26 8.14 3.39 3.26
N ALA A 27 8.24 4.21 2.23
CA ALA A 27 7.78 5.60 2.26
C ALA A 27 6.26 5.70 2.51
N LEU A 28 5.47 4.83 1.87
CA LEU A 28 4.03 4.70 2.09
C LEU A 28 3.71 4.31 3.53
N THR A 29 4.39 3.31 4.10
CA THR A 29 4.20 2.91 5.50
C THR A 29 4.50 4.07 6.46
N ALA A 30 5.60 4.80 6.24
CA ALA A 30 5.94 5.94 7.08
C ALA A 30 4.94 7.10 6.94
N ALA A 31 4.38 7.33 5.75
CA ALA A 31 3.34 8.32 5.53
C ALA A 31 2.03 7.92 6.23
N GLY A 32 1.60 6.66 6.07
CA GLY A 32 0.38 6.14 6.68
C GLY A 32 0.39 6.20 8.20
N GLN A 33 1.54 5.92 8.84
CA GLN A 33 1.67 6.04 10.30
C GLN A 33 1.35 7.44 10.82
N ARG A 34 1.70 8.50 10.07
CA ARG A 34 1.38 9.89 10.45
C ARG A 34 -0.13 10.19 10.36
N LEU A 35 -0.88 9.36 9.64
CA LEU A 35 -2.33 9.45 9.46
C LEU A 35 -3.10 8.47 10.36
N GLY A 36 -2.42 7.81 11.30
CA GLY A 36 -3.05 6.80 12.17
C GLY A 36 -3.31 5.45 11.49
N ILE A 37 -2.72 5.22 10.31
CA ILE A 37 -2.80 3.94 9.59
C ILE A 37 -1.67 3.04 10.07
N LYS A 38 -2.02 1.80 10.43
CA LYS A 38 -1.06 0.76 10.75
C LYS A 38 -0.97 -0.24 9.60
N VAL A 39 0.05 -0.08 8.76
CA VAL A 39 0.41 -1.08 7.76
C VAL A 39 0.87 -2.36 8.46
N LYS A 40 0.20 -3.48 8.19
CA LYS A 40 0.58 -4.81 8.68
C LYS A 40 1.54 -5.46 7.71
N ASP A 41 1.11 -5.56 6.45
CA ASP A 41 1.83 -6.30 5.42
C ASP A 41 1.63 -5.67 4.05
N ILE A 42 2.64 -5.83 3.19
CA ILE A 42 2.59 -5.48 1.76
C ILE A 42 3.11 -6.69 0.99
N TYR A 43 2.32 -7.17 0.03
CA TYR A 43 2.67 -8.31 -0.82
C TYR A 43 2.66 -7.89 -2.29
N TRP A 44 3.68 -8.29 -3.04
CA TRP A 44 3.70 -8.17 -4.50
C TRP A 44 3.06 -9.41 -5.11
N THR A 45 2.14 -9.18 -6.04
CA THR A 45 1.30 -10.25 -6.59
C THR A 45 1.63 -10.51 -8.05
N LEU A 46 1.38 -11.74 -8.48
CA LEU A 46 1.24 -12.09 -9.89
C LEU A 46 -0.26 -12.17 -10.19
N GLY A 47 -0.75 -11.45 -11.21
CA GLY A 47 -2.17 -11.48 -11.59
C GLY A 47 -2.71 -10.10 -11.99
N ALA A 48 -3.98 -9.84 -11.67
CA ALA A 48 -4.70 -8.63 -12.09
C ALA A 48 -4.27 -7.34 -11.35
N HIS A 49 -3.59 -7.49 -10.21
CA HIS A 49 -3.07 -6.38 -9.42
C HIS A 49 -1.58 -6.58 -9.16
N ASP A 50 -0.87 -5.48 -8.94
CA ASP A 50 0.59 -5.48 -8.76
C ASP A 50 0.99 -5.74 -7.31
N ALA A 51 0.16 -5.30 -6.36
CA ALA A 51 0.36 -5.56 -4.94
C ALA A 51 -0.94 -5.55 -4.14
N VAL A 52 -0.85 -6.07 -2.91
CA VAL A 52 -1.89 -5.97 -1.88
C VAL A 52 -1.28 -5.36 -0.63
N LEU A 53 -1.98 -4.39 -0.03
CA LEU A 53 -1.68 -3.82 1.27
C LEU A 53 -2.73 -4.29 2.29
N VAL A 54 -2.26 -4.78 3.43
CA VAL A 54 -3.10 -5.07 4.59
C VAL A 54 -2.80 -4.02 5.66
N ALA A 55 -3.80 -3.25 6.07
CA ALA A 55 -3.61 -2.18 7.05
C ALA A 55 -4.83 -2.03 7.96
N ASP A 56 -4.59 -1.60 9.20
CA ASP A 56 -5.66 -1.08 10.05
C ASP A 56 -5.76 0.44 9.90
N ALA A 57 -6.97 0.95 9.76
CA ALA A 57 -7.24 2.39 9.68
C ALA A 57 -8.43 2.79 10.57
N PRO A 58 -8.52 4.07 10.98
CA PRO A 58 -9.61 4.57 11.81
C PRO A 58 -10.96 4.63 11.07
N ASN A 59 -10.96 4.90 9.76
CA ASN A 59 -12.13 5.01 8.89
C ASN A 59 -11.71 4.79 7.41
N ASP A 60 -12.70 4.76 6.51
CA ASP A 60 -12.52 4.54 5.07
C ASP A 60 -11.76 5.71 4.40
N GLU A 61 -12.00 6.93 4.88
CA GLU A 61 -11.36 8.14 4.34
C GLU A 61 -9.86 8.16 4.59
N ALA A 62 -9.39 7.55 5.69
CA ALA A 62 -7.96 7.51 5.99
C ALA A 62 -7.19 6.56 5.06
N ILE A 63 -7.83 5.55 4.46
CA ILE A 63 -7.15 4.50 3.67
C ILE A 63 -7.28 4.67 2.14
N THR A 64 -8.14 5.60 1.69
CA THR A 64 -8.42 5.87 0.27
C THR A 64 -7.55 7.03 -0.25
#